data_AF-A0A7L3JUJ3-F1
#
_entry.id   AF-A0A7L3JUJ3-F1
#
_cell.length_a   1.000
_cell.length_b   1.000
_cell.length_c   1.000
_cell.angle_alpha   90.00
_cell.angle_beta   90.00
_cell.angle_gamma   90.00
#
_symmetry.space_group_name_H-M   'P 1'
#
loop_
_entity.id
_entity.type
_entity.pdbx_description
1 polymer ?
#
loop_
_entity_poly.entity_id
_entity_poly.type
_entity_poly.pdbx_seq_one_letter_code
_entity_poly.pdbx_strand_id
1 'polypeptide(L)' 'AGALSQVQTEASGPTAGKVSESLMLTCHISGVPISDSSYAWDWIHQTPGRELQHIVLQYPFTGLQHIASSFQTQVPSSAD' A
#
# COMPACT_ATOMS: atom_id res chain seq x y z
N ALA A 1 10.26 30.37 6.02
CA ALA A 1 10.66 28.96 5.93
C ALA A 1 9.50 28.13 6.45
N GLY A 2 8.68 27.57 5.56
CA GLY A 2 7.57 26.70 5.93
C GLY A 2 7.94 25.28 5.54
N ALA A 3 8.23 24.43 6.51
CA ALA A 3 8.32 22.99 6.26
C ALA A 3 6.88 22.49 6.08
N LEU A 4 6.52 22.08 4.87
CA LEU A 4 5.36 21.21 4.68
C LEU A 4 5.75 19.90 5.37
N SER A 5 5.10 19.57 6.49
CA SER A 5 5.37 18.32 7.20
C SER A 5 5.13 17.17 6.22
N GLN A 6 6.24 16.58 5.79
CA GLN A 6 6.34 15.56 4.77
C GLN A 6 5.77 14.26 5.36
N VAL A 7 4.64 13.77 4.82
CA VAL A 7 4.12 12.45 5.17
C VAL A 7 5.24 11.43 4.97
N GLN A 8 5.52 10.64 6.00
CA GLN A 8 6.53 9.58 5.95
C GLN A 8 5.81 8.24 5.88
N THR A 9 6.16 7.46 4.86
CA THR A 9 5.64 6.10 4.64
C THR A 9 6.81 5.13 4.68
N GLU A 10 6.79 4.21 5.63
CA GLU A 10 7.81 3.17 5.75
C GLU A 10 7.17 1.82 5.45
N ALA A 11 7.62 1.17 4.37
CA ALA A 11 7.20 -0.17 4.02
C ALA A 11 8.25 -1.18 4.49
N SER A 12 7.81 -2.23 5.17
CA SER A 12 8.64 -3.37 5.55
C SER A 12 8.17 -4.64 4.83
N GLY A 13 9.12 -5.50 4.44
CA GLY A 13 8.85 -6.76 3.75
C GLY A 13 10.04 -7.72 3.80
N PRO A 14 9.84 -9.03 3.54
CA PRO A 14 10.90 -10.02 3.63
C PRO A 14 12.01 -9.81 2.59
N THR A 15 13.26 -9.96 3.02
CA THR A 15 14.42 -9.95 2.12
C THR A 15 14.44 -11.25 1.31
N ALA A 16 14.57 -11.13 -0.02
CA ALA A 16 14.53 -12.19 -1.04
C ALA A 16 14.74 -13.63 -0.53
N GLY A 17 13.63 -14.38 -0.48
CA GLY A 17 13.57 -15.81 -0.16
C GLY A 17 12.58 -16.53 -1.10
N LYS A 18 12.69 -17.85 -1.19
CA LYS A 18 11.98 -18.74 -2.12
C LYS A 18 10.48 -18.38 -2.27
N VAL A 19 10.07 -18.11 -3.51
CA VAL A 19 8.73 -17.61 -3.93
C VAL A 19 7.67 -18.70 -3.86
N SER A 20 7.37 -19.21 -2.67
CA SER A 20 6.32 -20.23 -2.46
C SER A 20 5.46 -20.01 -1.23
N GLU A 21 5.70 -18.92 -0.48
CA GLU A 21 4.96 -18.59 0.73
C GLU A 21 4.32 -17.20 0.58
N SER A 22 3.14 -17.02 1.19
CA SER A 22 2.40 -15.77 1.18
C SER A 22 3.24 -14.67 1.87
N LEU A 23 3.57 -13.61 1.13
CA LEU A 23 4.37 -12.49 1.61
C LEU A 23 3.45 -11.43 2.23
N MET A 24 3.70 -11.05 3.47
CA MET A 24 2.97 -9.97 4.14
C MET A 24 3.76 -8.66 4.03
N LEU A 25 3.11 -7.61 3.53
CA LEU A 25 3.65 -6.26 3.47
C LEU A 25 2.95 -5.41 4.52
N THR A 26 3.72 -4.63 5.28
CA THR A 26 3.19 -3.70 6.28
C THR A 26 3.72 -2.30 6.00
N CYS A 27 2.81 -1.33 5.89
CA CYS A 27 3.12 0.08 5.71
C CYS A 27 2.77 0.84 6.99
N HIS A 28 3.76 1.54 7.55
CA HIS A 28 3.56 2.43 8.68
C HIS A 28 3.42 3.87 8.17
N ILE A 29 2.31 4.51 8.54
CA ILE A 29 1.96 5.88 8.15
C ILE A 29 2.10 6.77 9.38
N SER A 30 2.86 7.84 9.27
CA SER A 30 3.01 8.83 10.35
C SER A 30 2.73 10.25 9.85
N GLY A 31 2.30 11.12 10.77
CA GLY A 31 2.05 12.55 10.50
C GLY A 31 0.64 12.90 10.02
N VAL A 32 -0.17 11.92 9.59
CA VAL A 32 -1.58 12.10 9.23
C VAL A 32 -2.44 10.92 9.74
N PRO A 33 -3.73 11.14 10.07
CA PRO A 33 -4.63 10.04 10.39
C PRO A 33 -4.85 9.17 9.15
N ILE A 34 -4.80 7.85 9.30
CA ILE A 34 -5.07 6.90 8.20
C ILE A 34 -6.49 7.10 7.62
N SER A 35 -7.45 7.42 8.49
CA SER A 35 -8.86 7.64 8.14
C SER A 35 -9.19 9.08 7.71
N ASP A 36 -8.20 9.91 7.42
CA ASP A 36 -8.43 11.26 6.91
C ASP A 36 -9.01 11.19 5.48
N SER A 37 -10.15 11.85 5.26
CA SER A 37 -10.87 11.88 3.99
C SER A 37 -10.11 12.57 2.87
N SER A 38 -9.04 13.29 3.20
CA SER A 38 -8.17 14.01 2.26
C SER A 38 -7.16 13.09 1.57
N TYR A 39 -6.99 11.84 2.04
CA TYR A 39 -5.97 10.92 1.55
C TYR A 39 -6.55 9.58 1.09
N ALA A 40 -5.89 9.00 0.08
CA ALA A 40 -6.09 7.63 -0.36
C ALA A 40 -4.73 6.92 -0.36
N TRP A 41 -4.74 5.63 -0.08
CA TRP A 41 -3.52 4.81 0.01
C TRP A 41 -3.46 3.85 -1.15
N ASP A 42 -2.36 3.91 -1.88
CA ASP A 42 -2.18 3.15 -3.11
C ASP A 42 -0.97 2.24 -2.99
N TRP A 43 -1.22 0.94 -3.14
CA TRP A 43 -0.21 -0.10 -3.12
C TRP A 43 0.20 -0.40 -4.55
N ILE A 44 1.41 0.01 -4.92
CA ILE A 44 1.97 -0.17 -6.26
C ILE A 44 3.11 -1.17 -6.24
N HIS A 45 3.19 -2.02 -7.26
CA HIS A 45 4.32 -2.89 -7.52
C HIS A 45 4.93 -2.57 -8.87
N GLN A 46 6.26 -2.50 -8.89
CA GLN A 46 7.02 -2.38 -10.12
C GLN A 46 7.89 -3.62 -10.30
N THR A 47 7.67 -4.33 -11.40
CA THR A 47 8.64 -5.33 -11.85
C THR A 47 9.81 -4.59 -12.53
N PRO A 48 11.07 -4.97 -12.27
CA PRO A 48 12.21 -4.37 -12.97
C PRO A 48 12.02 -4.40 -14.49
N GLY A 49 12.09 -3.24 -15.13
CA GLY A 49 11.88 -3.10 -16.58
C GLY A 49 10.41 -3.12 -17.04
N ARG A 50 9.44 -3.07 -16.12
CA ARG A 50 8.00 -2.92 -16.45
C ARG A 50 7.41 -1.65 -15.84
N GLU A 51 6.20 -1.37 -16.29
CA GLU A 51 5.37 -0.27 -15.82
C GLU A 51 4.90 -0.49 -14.38
N LEU A 52 4.54 0.61 -13.71
CA LEU A 52 3.94 0.56 -12.37
C LEU A 52 2.56 -0.09 -12.45
N GLN A 53 2.31 -1.06 -11.57
CA GLN A 53 1.00 -1.71 -11.45
C GLN A 53 0.40 -1.42 -10.08
N HIS A 54 -0.82 -0.92 -10.09
CA HIS A 54 -1.62 -0.78 -8.88
C HIS A 54 -2.10 -2.16 -8.43
N ILE A 55 -1.94 -2.45 -7.15
CA ILE A 55 -2.37 -3.70 -6.49
C ILE A 55 -3.66 -3.42 -5.72
N VAL A 56 -3.63 -2.42 -4.84
CA VAL A 56 -4.76 -2.04 -3.99
C VAL A 56 -4.83 -0.52 -3.85
N LEU A 57 -6.00 0.05 -4.12
CA LEU A 57 -6.32 1.44 -3.79
C LEU A 57 -7.34 1.46 -2.65
N GLN A 58 -7.02 2.15 -1.57
CA GLN A 58 -7.81 2.13 -0.35
C GLN A 58 -8.19 3.54 0.09
N TYR A 59 -9.45 3.69 0.49
CA TYR A 59 -10.05 4.91 1.04
C TYR A 59 -10.51 4.62 2.47
N PRO A 60 -9.62 4.70 3.48
CA PRO A 60 -9.95 4.26 4.83
C PRO A 60 -11.08 5.07 5.46
N PHE A 61 -11.23 6.34 5.08
CA PHE A 61 -12.35 7.18 5.53
C PHE A 61 -13.73 6.62 5.17
N THR A 62 -13.87 5.99 4.00
CA THR A 62 -15.14 5.39 3.54
C THR A 62 -15.19 3.88 3.73
N GLY A 63 -14.07 3.25 4.12
CA GLY A 63 -13.92 1.79 4.18
C GLY A 63 -13.91 1.12 2.79
N LEU A 64 -13.80 1.89 1.71
CA LEU A 64 -13.76 1.34 0.36
C LEU A 64 -12.34 0.92 -0.02
N GLN A 65 -12.23 -0.23 -0.69
CA GLN A 65 -10.99 -0.70 -1.27
C GLN A 65 -11.24 -1.26 -2.68
N HIS A 66 -10.33 -0.98 -3.59
CA HIS A 66 -10.29 -1.52 -4.94
C HIS A 66 -9.03 -2.35 -5.10
N ILE A 67 -9.21 -3.65 -5.35
CA ILE A 67 -8.10 -4.56 -5.64
C ILE A 67 -8.04 -4.75 -7.15
N ALA A 68 -6.87 -4.50 -7.74
CA ALA A 68 -6.68 -4.67 -9.16
C ALA A 68 -6.94 -6.11 -9.59
N SER A 69 -7.63 -6.29 -10.72
CA SER A 69 -8.07 -7.59 -11.21
C SER A 69 -6.93 -8.61 -11.34
N SER A 70 -5.73 -8.13 -11.69
CA SER A 70 -4.51 -8.95 -11.82
C SER A 70 -4.02 -9.56 -10.50
N PHE A 71 -4.46 -9.03 -9.35
CA PHE A 71 -4.05 -9.45 -8.01
C PHE A 71 -5.21 -9.98 -7.16
N GLN A 72 -6.41 -10.02 -7.72
CA GLN A 72 -7.65 -10.34 -7.03
C GLN A 72 -7.70 -11.79 -6.49
N THR A 73 -6.93 -12.71 -7.07
CA THR A 73 -6.77 -14.10 -6.62
C THR A 73 -5.62 -14.31 -5.63
N GLN A 74 -4.82 -13.29 -5.32
CA GLN A 74 -3.58 -13.45 -4.53
C GLN A 74 -3.51 -12.56 -3.26
N VAL A 75 -4.41 -11.60 -3.06
CA VAL A 75 -4.28 -10.62 -1.96
C VAL A 75 -5.54 -10.55 -1.08
N PRO A 76 -5.50 -11.04 0.16
CA PRO A 76 -6.40 -10.57 1.22
C PRO A 76 -5.89 -9.22 1.74
N SER A 77 -6.60 -8.12 1.50
CA SER A 77 -6.27 -6.80 2.05
C SER A 77 -7.17 -6.47 3.25
N SER A 78 -6.57 -5.97 4.33
CA SER A 78 -7.24 -5.51 5.55
C SER A 78 -6.62 -4.19 5.99
N ALA A 79 -7.42 -3.28 6.52
CA ALA A 79 -6.98 -2.07 7.20
C ALA A 79 -7.52 -2.13 8.64
N ASP A 80 -6.63 -2.03 9.62
CA ASP A 80 -6.94 -1.87 11.05
C ASP A 80 -6.49 -0.47 11.50
#